data_AF-A0AAU1FFE0-F1
#
_entry.id   AF-A0AAU1FFE0-F1
#
_cell.length_a   1.000
_cell.length_b   1.000
_cell.length_c   1.000
_cell.angle_alpha   90.00
_cell.angle_beta   90.00
_cell.angle_gamma   90.00
#
_symmetry.space_group_name_H-M   'P 1'
#
loop_
_entity.id
_entity.type
_entity.pdbx_description
1 polymer ?
#
loop_
_entity_poly.entity_id
_entity_poly.type
_entity_poly.pdbx_seq_one_letter_code
_entity_poly.pdbx_strand_id
1 'polypeptide(L)' 'MPHLVWQKSSFSTGGEGECVELAASTTGHIHIHLRESDEPHAIATTTPHTLAGLLGALKAGRIARP' A
#
# COMPACT_ATOMS: atom_id res chain seq x y z
N MET A 1 13.69 -12.37 -9.31
CA MET A 1 12.89 -11.47 -8.45
C MET A 1 11.46 -11.55 -8.95
N PRO A 2 10.45 -11.79 -8.10
CA PRO A 2 9.06 -11.77 -8.56
C PRO A 2 8.75 -10.38 -9.14
N HIS A 3 8.17 -10.36 -10.34
CA HIS A 3 7.79 -9.12 -10.99
C HIS A 3 6.49 -8.59 -10.35
N LEU A 4 6.61 -7.55 -9.53
CA LEU A 4 5.47 -6.89 -8.90
C LEU A 4 4.86 -5.86 -9.87
N VAL A 5 3.56 -5.99 -10.11
CA VAL A 5 2.80 -5.00 -10.89
C VAL A 5 2.23 -3.98 -9.92
N TRP A 6 2.80 -2.78 -9.92
CA TRP A 6 2.39 -1.68 -9.04
C TRP A 6 1.18 -0.94 -9.61
N GLN A 7 0.19 -0.70 -8.75
CA GLN A 7 -0.99 0.09 -9.04
C GLN A 7 -0.98 1.35 -8.17
N LYS A 8 -0.86 2.51 -8.83
CA LYS A 8 -0.93 3.83 -8.20
C LYS A 8 -2.36 4.18 -7.84
N SER A 9 -2.58 4.71 -6.64
CA SER A 9 -3.91 5.19 -6.21
C SER A 9 -4.45 6.28 -7.14
N SER A 10 -5.75 6.21 -7.47
CA SER A 10 -6.43 7.23 -8.26
C SER A 10 -6.60 8.57 -7.52
N PHE A 11 -6.32 8.61 -6.21
CA PHE A 11 -6.30 9.85 -5.43
C PHE A 11 -4.96 10.58 -5.53
N SER A 12 -3.95 9.96 -6.17
CA SER A 12 -2.60 10.49 -6.30
C SER A 12 -2.42 11.36 -7.56
N THR A 13 -3.38 12.26 -7.81
CA THR A 13 -3.48 13.09 -9.04
C THR A 13 -2.84 14.47 -8.92
N GLY A 14 -2.48 14.93 -7.72
CA GLY A 14 -1.70 16.14 -7.48
C GLY A 14 -0.20 15.85 -7.65
N GLY A 15 0.49 16.63 -8.48
CA GLY A 15 1.83 16.35 -9.03
C GLY A 15 3.01 16.30 -8.05
N GLU A 16 2.80 16.02 -6.77
CA GLU A 16 3.83 16.13 -5.73
C GLU A 16 3.85 14.86 -4.87
N GLY A 17 4.88 14.01 -5.07
CA GLY A 17 5.54 13.13 -4.09
C GLY A 17 4.76 12.01 -3.37
N GLU A 18 3.54 12.27 -2.91
CA GLU A 18 2.87 11.52 -1.84
C GLU A 18 1.99 10.39 -2.39
N CYS A 19 2.48 9.73 -3.43
CA CYS A 19 1.70 8.75 -4.16
C CYS A 19 1.85 7.36 -3.52
N VAL A 20 0.78 6.85 -2.94
CA VAL A 20 0.74 5.46 -2.45
C VAL A 20 0.48 4.49 -3.61
N GLU A 21 1.28 3.42 -3.66
CA GLU A 21 1.16 2.33 -4.63
C GLU A 21 1.04 0.97 -3.95
N LEU A 22 0.30 0.07 -4.59
CA LEU A 22 0.04 -1.29 -4.11
C LEU A 22 0.45 -2.32 -5.17
N ALA A 23 1.00 -3.47 -4.75
CA ALA A 23 1.20 -4.63 -5.61
C ALA A 23 0.82 -5.92 -4.89
N ALA A 24 0.13 -6.82 -5.60
CA ALA A 24 -0.20 -8.14 -5.07
C ALA A 24 0.85 -9.17 -5.52
N SER A 25 1.21 -10.07 -4.62
CA SER A 25 2.01 -11.26 -4.91
C SER A 25 1.25 -12.50 -4.45
N THR A 26 1.21 -13.54 -5.28
CA THR A 26 0.45 -14.77 -5.03
C THR A 26 1.34 -16.01 -4.95
N THR A 27 2.66 -15.85 -4.92
CA THR A 27 3.59 -16.97 -4.82
C THR A 27 3.56 -17.55 -3.41
N GLY A 28 2.93 -18.71 -3.25
CA GLY A 28 2.75 -19.41 -1.97
C GLY A 28 1.58 -18.85 -1.17
N HIS A 29 1.69 -17.60 -0.71
CA HIS A 29 0.66 -16.89 0.05
C HIS A 29 0.33 -15.55 -0.60
N ILE A 30 -0.92 -15.08 -0.44
CA ILE A 30 -1.32 -13.77 -0.96
C ILE A 30 -0.77 -12.69 -0.05
N HIS A 31 0.19 -11.92 -0.58
CA HIS A 31 0.76 -10.75 0.06
C HIS A 31 0.38 -9.48 -0.70
N ILE A 32 0.27 -8.39 0.03
CA ILE A 32 0.16 -7.05 -0.52
C ILE A 32 1.41 -6.27 -0.13
N HIS A 33 2.04 -5.66 -1.12
CA HIS A 33 3.14 -4.74 -0.96
C HIS A 33 2.63 -3.32 -1.10
N LEU A 34 3.08 -2.43 -0.21
CA LEU A 34 2.75 -1.02 -0.17
C LEU A 34 4.06 -0.24 -0.23
N ARG A 35 4.08 0.84 -1.00
CA ARG A 35 5.19 1.80 -1.01
C ARG A 35 4.69 3.20 -1.33
N GLU A 36 5.53 4.17 -1.07
CA GLU A 36 5.36 5.55 -1.52
C GLU A 36 6.23 5.80 -2.75
N SER A 37 5.75 6.66 -3.65
CA SER A 37 6.46 6.92 -4.91
C SER A 37 7.78 7.65 -4.72
N ASP A 38 7.91 8.49 -3.69
CA ASP A 38 9.16 9.20 -3.38
C ASP A 38 10.19 8.30 -2.68
N GLU A 39 9.71 7.26 -1.98
CA GLU A 39 10.54 6.23 -1.34
C GLU A 39 10.30 4.84 -1.94
N PRO A 40 10.61 4.60 -3.23
CA PRO A 40 10.22 3.38 -3.94
C PRO A 40 10.88 2.09 -3.43
N HIS A 41 11.90 2.23 -2.57
CA HIS A 41 12.63 1.14 -1.94
C HIS A 41 12.11 0.80 -0.53
N ALA A 42 11.31 1.67 0.09
CA ALA A 42 10.67 1.43 1.38
C ALA A 42 9.36 0.65 1.17
N ILE A 43 9.46 -0.68 1.13
CA ILE A 43 8.31 -1.55 0.86
C ILE A 43 7.80 -2.18 2.16
N ALA A 44 6.58 -1.83 2.56
CA ALA A 44 5.85 -2.55 3.59
C ALA A 44 5.14 -3.77 2.98
N THR A 45 5.24 -4.93 3.62
CA THR A 45 4.55 -6.16 3.19
C THR A 45 3.50 -6.55 4.22
N THR A 46 2.30 -6.84 3.75
CA THR A 46 1.14 -7.17 4.58
C THR A 46 0.28 -8.24 3.91
N THR A 47 -0.86 -8.57 4.53
CA THR A 47 -1.86 -9.47 3.95
C THR A 47 -3.10 -8.65 3.52
N PRO A 48 -3.93 -9.18 2.61
CA PRO A 48 -5.20 -8.53 2.26
C PRO A 48 -6.08 -8.23 3.48
N HIS A 49 -6.13 -9.13 4.47
CA HIS A 49 -6.93 -8.95 5.67
C HIS A 49 -6.42 -7.78 6.52
N THR A 50 -5.11 -7.74 6.77
CA THR A 50 -4.49 -6.67 7.56
C THR A 50 -4.65 -5.31 6.88
N LEU A 51 -4.50 -5.24 5.55
CA LEU A 51 -4.72 -4.01 4.79
C LEU A 51 -6.18 -3.55 4.88
N ALA A 52 -7.16 -4.47 4.73
CA ALA A 52 -8.57 -4.14 4.90
C ALA A 52 -8.88 -3.61 6.31
N GLY A 53 -8.30 -4.22 7.34
CA GLY A 53 -8.40 -3.75 8.72
C GLY A 53 -7.83 -2.35 8.91
N LEU A 54 -6.65 -2.07 8.35
CA LEU A 54 -6.02 -0.75 8.37
C LEU A 54 -6.91 0.31 7.71
N LEU A 55 -7.39 0.05 6.49
CA LEU A 55 -8.29 0.95 5.76
C LEU A 55 -9.58 1.21 6.53
N GLY A 56 -10.15 0.18 7.16
CA GLY A 56 -11.31 0.30 8.04
C GLY A 56 -11.04 1.14 9.29
N ALA A 57 -9.85 1.03 9.89
CA ALA A 57 -9.45 1.86 11.02
C ALA A 57 -9.25 3.32 10.61
N LEU A 58 -8.58 3.58 9.48
CA LEU A 58 -8.39 4.91 8.91
C LEU A 58 -9.72 5.59 8.63
N LYS A 59 -10.64 4.90 7.94
CA LYS A 59 -11.97 5.43 7.62
C LYS A 59 -12.81 5.74 8.87
N ALA A 60 -12.58 5.00 9.95
CA ALA A 60 -13.24 5.23 11.23
C ALA A 60 -12.53 6.28 12.12
N GLY A 61 -11.43 6.89 11.66
CA GLY A 61 -10.63 7.84 12.45
C GLY A 61 -9.98 7.22 13.69
N ARG A 62 -9.76 5.89 13.69
CA ARG A 62 -9.24 5.13 14.85
C ARG A 62 -7.72 4.96 14.84
N ILE A 63 -7.05 5.52 13.84
CA ILE A 63 -5.58 5.60 13.83
C ILE A 63 -5.20 6.94 14.46
N ALA A 64 -4.62 6.87 15.65
CA ALA A 64 -4.00 8.03 16.27
C ALA A 64 -2.83 8.48 15.40
N ARG A 65 -2.69 9.79 15.18
CA ARG A 65 -1.43 10.33 14.67
C ARG A 65 -0.36 10.10 15.75
N PRO A 66 0.82 9.57 15.38
CA PRO A 66 1.94 9.49 16.32
C PRO A 66 2.33 10.89 16.85
#